data_AF-A0A5K8A0C3-F1
#
_entry.id   AF-A0A5K8A0C3-F1
#
_cell.length_a   1.000
_cell.length_b   1.000
_cell.length_c   1.000
_cell.angle_alpha   90.00
_cell.angle_beta   90.00
_cell.angle_gamma   90.00
#
_symmetry.space_group_name_H-M   'P 1'
#
loop_
_entity.id
_entity.type
_entity.pdbx_description
1 polymer ?
#
loop_
_entity_poly.entity_id
_entity_poly.type
_entity_poly.pdbx_seq_one_letter_code
_entity_poly.pdbx_strand_id
1 'polypeptide(L)' 'MTGGKQRKTVAARSVLCYWATRELGMSAAAISKRLNIAASTASESAARGLRIIKEQGFKLSDEVI' A
#
# COMPACT_ATOMS: atom_id res chain seq x y z
N MET A 1 13.75 18.35 -7.21
CA MET A 1 14.74 17.24 -7.20
C MET A 1 14.72 16.54 -5.85
N THR A 2 13.95 15.46 -5.67
CA THR A 2 13.90 14.64 -4.43
C THR A 2 13.31 13.24 -4.70
N GLY A 3 13.67 12.62 -5.83
CA GLY A 3 13.03 11.36 -6.28
C GLY A 3 13.15 10.18 -5.30
N GLY A 4 14.25 10.08 -4.54
CA GLY A 4 14.48 8.95 -3.63
C GLY A 4 13.53 8.89 -2.43
N LYS A 5 13.29 10.03 -1.76
CA LYS A 5 12.41 10.09 -0.58
C LYS A 5 10.95 9.86 -0.98
N GLN A 6 10.54 10.41 -2.13
CA GLN A 6 9.23 10.19 -2.71
C GLN A 6 9.03 8.72 -3.13
N ARG A 7 10.05 8.05 -3.70
CA ARG A 7 10.00 6.62 -4.02
C ARG A 7 9.77 5.74 -2.78
N LYS A 8 10.44 6.03 -1.65
CA LYS A 8 10.25 5.29 -0.39
C LYS A 8 8.81 5.43 0.14
N THR A 9 8.29 6.66 0.20
CA THR A 9 6.90 6.90 0.64
C THR A 9 5.89 6.21 -0.27
N VAL A 10 6.13 6.24 -1.58
CA VAL A 10 5.27 5.58 -2.56
C VAL A 10 5.29 4.06 -2.39
N ALA A 11 6.46 3.45 -2.18
CA ALA A 11 6.59 2.02 -1.92
C ALA A 11 5.84 1.61 -0.64
N ALA A 12 6.07 2.34 0.46
CA ALA A 12 5.39 2.10 1.73
C ALA A 12 3.86 2.19 1.60
N ARG A 13 3.35 3.24 0.95
CA ARG A 13 1.91 3.39 0.68
C ARG A 13 1.37 2.24 -0.16
N SER A 14 2.12 1.81 -1.18
CA SER A 14 1.70 0.74 -2.07
C SER A 14 1.50 -0.57 -1.30
N VAL A 15 2.47 -0.92 -0.46
CA VAL A 15 2.43 -2.09 0.42
C VAL A 15 1.28 -1.99 1.43
N LEU A 16 1.11 -0.84 2.08
CA LEU A 16 -0.01 -0.58 3.00
C LEU A 16 -1.37 -0.78 2.32
N CYS A 17 -1.57 -0.18 1.14
CA CYS A 17 -2.84 -0.32 0.40
C CYS A 17 -3.11 -1.78 0.06
N TYR A 18 -2.08 -2.56 -0.33
CA TYR A 18 -2.25 -3.97 -0.62
C TYR A 18 -2.73 -4.75 0.61
N TRP A 19 -2.05 -4.64 1.76
CA TRP A 19 -2.47 -5.37 2.96
C TRP A 19 -3.83 -4.90 3.49
N ALA A 20 -4.13 -3.61 3.43
CA ALA A 20 -5.46 -3.11 3.77
C ALA A 20 -6.55 -3.74 2.89
N THR A 21 -6.30 -3.91 1.59
CA THR A 21 -7.26 -4.62 0.71
C THR A 21 -7.32 -6.11 0.99
N ARG A 22 -6.17 -6.77 1.19
CA ARG A 22 -6.08 -8.24 1.22
C ARG A 22 -6.37 -8.84 2.58
N GLU A 23 -5.81 -8.27 3.63
CA GLU A 23 -5.86 -8.80 5.00
C GLU A 23 -7.02 -8.19 5.78
N LEU A 24 -7.27 -6.88 5.59
CA LEU A 24 -8.38 -6.18 6.27
C LEU A 24 -9.68 -6.16 5.45
N GLY A 25 -9.69 -6.70 4.22
CA GLY A 25 -10.87 -6.73 3.35
C GLY A 25 -11.42 -5.35 2.96
N MET A 26 -10.61 -4.30 3.06
CA MET A 26 -11.06 -2.93 2.82
C MET A 26 -11.23 -2.62 1.34
N SER A 27 -12.25 -1.84 0.99
CA SER A 27 -12.41 -1.30 -0.37
C SER A 27 -11.46 -0.13 -0.65
N ALA A 28 -11.16 0.11 -1.92
CA ALA A 28 -10.37 1.27 -2.34
C ALA A 28 -10.98 2.61 -1.87
N ALA A 29 -12.31 2.71 -1.79
CA ALA A 29 -13.00 3.89 -1.26
C ALA A 29 -12.77 4.07 0.25
N ALA A 30 -12.77 2.99 1.03
CA ALA A 30 -12.47 3.06 2.46
C ALA A 30 -11.02 3.47 2.72
N ILE A 31 -10.08 2.92 1.94
CA ILE A 31 -8.65 3.26 2.01
C ILE A 31 -8.42 4.72 1.59
N SER A 32 -9.07 5.15 0.50
CA SER A 32 -9.03 6.54 0.00
C SER A 32 -9.40 7.56 1.07
N LYS A 33 -10.50 7.33 1.80
CA LYS A 33 -10.93 8.18 2.90
C LYS A 33 -9.92 8.24 4.05
N ARG A 34 -9.33 7.09 4.43
CA ARG A 34 -8.34 7.03 5.53
C ARG A 34 -7.00 7.67 5.19
N LEU A 35 -6.56 7.52 3.95
CA LEU A 35 -5.26 8.03 3.49
C LEU A 35 -5.34 9.41 2.83
N ASN A 36 -6.55 9.98 2.70
CA ASN A 36 -6.83 11.23 2.00
C ASN A 36 -6.21 11.28 0.60
N ILE A 37 -6.47 10.24 -0.20
CA ILE A 37 -6.02 10.11 -1.61
C ILE A 37 -7.20 9.74 -2.50
N ALA A 38 -7.07 9.92 -3.81
CA ALA A 38 -8.08 9.44 -4.75
C ALA A 38 -8.22 7.90 -4.70
N ALA A 39 -9.44 7.39 -4.91
CA ALA A 39 -9.71 5.95 -4.95
C ALA A 39 -8.92 5.23 -6.05
N SER A 40 -8.71 5.87 -7.20
CA SER A 40 -7.83 5.36 -8.26
C SER A 40 -6.39 5.19 -7.77
N THR A 41 -5.86 6.18 -7.04
CA THR A 41 -4.53 6.12 -6.44
C THR A 41 -4.42 4.99 -5.41
N ALA A 42 -5.47 4.74 -4.63
CA ALA A 42 -5.51 3.62 -3.69
C ALA A 42 -5.45 2.27 -4.41
N SER A 43 -6.25 2.09 -5.46
CA SER A 43 -6.25 0.88 -6.31
C SER A 43 -4.90 0.65 -6.99
N GLU A 44 -4.33 1.67 -7.63
CA GLU A 44 -3.02 1.57 -8.27
C GLU A 44 -1.91 1.27 -7.25
N SER A 45 -1.99 1.88 -6.06
CA SER A 45 -1.06 1.62 -4.96
C SER A 45 -1.14 0.16 -4.51
N ALA A 46 -2.34 -0.40 -4.35
CA ALA A 46 -2.53 -1.80 -3.97
C ALA A 46 -1.95 -2.76 -5.04
N ALA A 47 -2.23 -2.50 -6.32
CA ALA A 47 -1.68 -3.30 -7.43
C ALA A 47 -0.14 -3.26 -7.48
N ARG A 48 0.46 -2.09 -7.23
CA ARG A 48 1.91 -1.94 -7.10
C ARG A 48 2.46 -2.61 -5.85
N GLY A 49 1.73 -2.55 -4.74
CA GLY A 49 2.10 -3.17 -3.47
C GLY A 49 2.28 -4.68 -3.59
N LEU A 50 1.38 -5.34 -4.32
CA LEU A 50 1.51 -6.76 -4.64
C LEU A 50 2.83 -7.08 -5.35
N ARG A 51 3.24 -6.24 -6.32
CA ARG A 51 4.50 -6.42 -7.05
C ARG A 51 5.69 -6.26 -6.10
N ILE A 52 5.71 -5.19 -5.30
CA ILE A 52 6.78 -4.91 -4.34
C ILE A 52 6.94 -6.06 -3.33
N ILE A 53 5.82 -6.55 -2.79
CA ILE A 53 5.84 -7.65 -1.81
C ILE A 53 6.40 -8.93 -2.44
N LYS A 54 6.01 -9.24 -3.68
CA LYS A 54 6.54 -10.40 -4.42
C LYS A 54 8.03 -10.26 -4.72
N GLU A 55 8.47 -9.08 -5.14
CA GLU A 55 9.87 -8.82 -5.49
C GLU A 55 10.78 -8.80 -4.27
N GLN A 56 10.32 -8.28 -3.13
CA GLN A 56 11.13 -8.13 -1.91
C GLN A 56 10.91 -9.25 -0.88
N GLY A 57 9.99 -10.18 -1.15
CA GLY A 57 9.70 -11.30 -0.25
C GLY A 57 9.06 -10.89 1.08
N PHE A 58 8.38 -9.74 1.11
CA PHE A 58 7.73 -9.27 2.34
C PHE A 58 6.57 -10.17 2.74
N LYS A 59 6.38 -10.31 4.05
CA LYS A 59 5.25 -11.02 4.66
C LYS A 59 4.67 -10.13 5.75
N LEU A 60 3.36 -10.19 5.92
CA LEU A 60 2.73 -9.60 7.08
C LEU A 60 2.90 -10.58 8.24
N SER A 61 3.60 -10.16 9.30
CA SER A 61 3.70 -10.93 10.53
C SER A 61 2.54 -10.55 11.46
N ASP A 62 2.06 -11.51 12.24
CA ASP A 62 0.96 -11.32 13.22
C ASP A 62 1.45 -10.71 14.56
N GLU A 63 2.70 -10.24 14.63
CA GLU A 63 3.23 -9.64 15.84
C GLU A 63 2.55 -8.28 16.10
N VAL A 64 1.54 -8.32 16.95
CA VAL A 64 0.92 -7.14 17.57
C VAL A 64 1.95 -6.51 18.51
N ILE A 65 2.58 -5.42 18.07
CA ILE A 65 3.40 -4.52 18.91
C ILE A 65 2.48 -3.70 19.80
#